data_AF-A0A971FHQ5-F1
#
_entry.id   AF-A0A971FHQ5-F1
#
_cell.length_a   1.000
_cell.length_b   1.000
_cell.length_c   1.000
_cell.angle_alpha   90.00
_cell.angle_beta   90.00
_cell.angle_gamma   90.00
#
_symmetry.space_group_name_H-M   'P 1'
#
loop_
_entity.id
_entity.type
_entity.pdbx_description
1 polymer ?
#
loop_
_entity_poly.entity_id
_entity_poly.type
_entity_poly.pdbx_seq_one_letter_code
_entity_poly.pdbx_strand_id
1 'polypeptide(L)'
;MKQCAALLPDNDVLMAKALYLGGTILKARYPEEADYFYKSLVRRNPNLLIARQADQLRWFPKQFTDVVLYTPLPKTFLRKRTLALLLGLFLLPMLAAGAWVVLKKKAGNPEGAAKFTKEKL
;
A
#
# COMPACT_ATOMS: atom_id res chain seq x y z
N MET A 1 23.88 8.14 16.53
CA MET A 1 22.51 8.67 16.28
C MET A 1 21.88 8.19 14.97
N LYS A 2 22.62 8.07 13.86
CA LYS A 2 22.10 7.71 12.52
C LYS A 2 21.34 6.37 12.45
N GLN A 3 21.85 5.33 13.13
CA GLN A 3 21.23 3.99 13.11
C GLN A 3 19.87 3.96 13.82
N CYS A 4 19.71 4.73 14.89
CA CYS A 4 18.44 4.79 15.64
C CYS A 4 17.33 5.48 14.82
N ALA A 5 17.66 6.54 14.07
CA ALA A 5 16.68 7.25 13.25
C ALA A 5 16.11 6.37 12.12
N ALA A 6 16.87 5.41 11.62
CA ALA A 6 16.42 4.48 10.58
C ALA A 6 15.32 3.51 11.05
N LEU A 7 15.18 3.30 12.37
CA LEU A 7 14.17 2.41 12.94
C LEU A 7 12.78 3.07 13.06
N LEU A 8 12.71 4.39 12.98
CA LEU A 8 11.45 5.11 13.10
C LEU A 8 10.69 5.11 11.75
N PRO A 9 9.35 5.06 11.78
CA PRO A 9 8.54 5.08 10.58
C PRO A 9 8.63 6.41 9.81
N ASP A 10 8.45 6.35 8.49
CA ASP A 10 8.41 7.54 7.64
C ASP A 10 7.14 8.38 7.89
N ASN A 11 7.25 9.71 7.74
CA ASN A 11 6.22 10.70 8.06
C ASN A 11 5.75 10.72 9.52
N ASP A 12 6.59 10.26 10.44
CA ASP A 12 6.30 10.31 11.87
C ASP A 12 6.80 11.61 12.52
N VAL A 13 5.98 12.15 13.41
CA VAL A 13 6.25 13.42 14.11
C VAL A 13 7.45 13.26 15.05
N LEU A 14 7.57 12.13 15.75
CA LEU A 14 8.68 11.91 16.68
C LEU A 14 10.00 11.78 15.93
N MET A 15 9.99 11.08 14.79
CA MET A 15 11.15 11.03 13.91
C MET A 15 11.56 12.41 13.40
N ALA A 16 10.61 13.19 12.91
CA ALA A 16 10.88 14.55 12.44
C ALA A 16 11.44 15.43 13.56
N LYS A 17 10.92 15.30 14.78
CA LYS A 17 11.43 16.02 15.96
C LYS A 17 12.86 15.61 16.30
N ALA A 18 13.17 14.33 16.29
CA ALA A 18 14.53 13.84 16.53
C ALA A 18 15.53 14.36 15.49
N LEU A 19 15.16 14.34 14.20
CA LEU A 19 15.98 14.88 13.11
C LEU A 19 16.17 16.39 13.22
N TYR A 20 15.10 17.13 13.53
CA TYR A 20 15.14 18.57 13.72
C TYR A 20 16.03 18.97 14.90
N LEU A 21 15.88 18.32 16.05
CA LEU A 21 16.69 18.64 17.24
C LEU A 21 18.16 18.29 17.03
N GLY A 22 18.45 17.10 16.48
CA GLY A 22 19.82 16.68 16.16
C GLY A 22 20.49 17.64 15.19
N GLY A 23 19.82 17.99 14.10
CA GLY A 23 20.32 18.95 13.12
C GLY A 23 20.46 20.38 13.67
N THR A 24 19.52 20.81 14.52
CA THR A 24 19.55 22.16 15.13
C THR A 24 20.71 22.34 16.10
N ILE A 25 21.10 21.29 16.83
CA ILE A 25 22.28 21.32 17.70
C ILE A 25 23.56 21.37 16.87
N LEU A 26 23.62 20.56 15.80
CA LEU A 26 24.84 20.44 14.99
C LEU A 26 25.06 21.61 14.02
N LYS A 27 24.01 22.27 13.53
CA LYS A 27 24.13 23.29 12.47
C LYS A 27 25.06 24.46 12.80
N ALA A 28 25.27 24.77 14.08
CA ALA A 28 26.16 25.84 14.51
C ALA A 28 27.65 25.44 14.52
N ARG A 29 27.96 24.15 14.70
CA ARG A 29 29.33 23.64 14.86
C ARG A 29 29.80 22.79 13.68
N TYR A 30 28.90 21.99 13.11
CA TYR A 30 29.16 21.04 12.03
C TYR A 30 28.04 21.14 10.97
N PRO A 31 28.08 22.16 10.09
CA PRO A 31 27.02 22.39 9.11
C PRO A 31 26.90 21.25 8.08
N GLU A 32 28.00 20.61 7.73
CA GLU A 32 28.02 19.45 6.81
C GLU A 32 27.30 18.23 7.40
N GLU A 33 27.48 17.96 8.69
CA GLU A 33 26.75 16.90 9.37
C GLU A 33 25.26 17.25 9.52
N ALA A 34 24.94 18.52 9.77
CA ALA A 34 23.57 19.00 9.88
C ALA A 34 22.80 18.89 8.55
N ASP A 35 23.47 19.05 7.41
CA ASP A 35 22.87 18.86 6.08
C ASP A 35 22.29 17.45 5.90
N TYR A 36 22.95 16.43 6.47
CA TYR A 36 22.41 15.06 6.46
C TYR A 36 21.07 14.96 7.20
N PHE A 37 20.95 15.62 8.36
CA PHE A 37 19.71 15.67 9.14
C PHE A 37 18.61 16.42 8.39
N TYR A 38 18.96 17.54 7.75
CA TYR A 38 18.06 18.33 6.93
C TYR A 38 17.51 17.50 5.75
N LYS A 39 18.39 16.89 4.96
CA LYS A 39 18.00 16.05 3.81
C LYS A 39 17.15 14.87 4.25
N SER A 40 17.48 14.25 5.38
CA SER A 40 16.70 13.15 5.95
C SER A 40 15.32 13.61 6.40
N LEU A 41 15.21 14.79 7.01
CA LEU A 41 13.94 15.39 7.43
C LEU A 41 13.00 15.60 6.23
N VAL A 42 13.52 16.22 5.16
CA VAL A 42 12.74 16.51 3.94
C VAL A 42 12.33 15.22 3.21
N ARG A 43 13.27 14.30 3.00
CA ARG A 43 13.04 13.08 2.21
C ARG A 43 12.05 12.12 2.87
N ARG A 44 12.12 11.96 4.19
CA ARG A 44 11.34 10.95 4.92
C ARG A 44 10.01 11.47 5.47
N ASN A 45 9.87 12.79 5.63
CA ASN A 45 8.67 13.40 6.18
C ASN A 45 8.01 14.43 5.24
N PRO A 46 7.84 14.17 3.93
CA PRO A 46 7.29 15.14 2.98
C PRO A 46 5.87 15.64 3.32
N ASN A 47 5.17 14.93 4.22
CA ASN A 47 3.81 15.22 4.62
C ASN A 47 3.72 16.10 5.87
N LEU A 48 4.83 16.40 6.54
CA LEU A 48 4.85 17.30 7.68
C LEU A 48 5.12 18.74 7.23
N LEU A 49 4.46 19.70 7.87
CA LEU A 49 4.64 21.11 7.58
C LEU A 49 6.10 21.55 7.79
N ILE A 50 6.74 21.05 8.85
CA ILE A 50 8.13 21.35 9.19
C ILE A 50 9.11 20.95 8.07
N ALA A 51 8.88 19.82 7.41
CA ALA A 51 9.73 19.34 6.34
C ALA A 51 9.56 20.19 5.08
N ARG A 52 8.33 20.62 4.76
CA ARG A 52 8.07 21.55 3.65
C ARG A 52 8.68 22.92 3.89
N GLN A 53 8.53 23.45 5.11
CA GLN A 53 9.17 24.71 5.49
C GLN A 53 10.69 24.60 5.37
N ALA A 54 11.27 23.47 5.83
CA ALA A 54 12.70 23.23 5.70
C ALA A 54 13.15 23.19 4.23
N ASP A 55 12.41 22.48 3.37
CA ASP A 55 12.70 22.37 1.93
C ASP A 55 12.62 23.75 1.23
N GLN A 56 11.60 24.54 1.56
CA GLN A 56 11.45 25.91 1.06
C GLN A 56 12.61 26.82 1.47
N LEU A 57 13.06 26.72 2.73
CA LEU A 57 14.18 27.50 3.25
C LEU A 57 15.55 26.93 2.81
N ARG A 58 15.57 25.72 2.22
CA ARG A 58 16.76 24.89 2.02
C ARG A 58 17.62 24.73 3.28
N TRP A 59 17.00 24.85 4.46
CA TRP A 59 17.66 24.84 5.76
C TRP A 59 16.67 24.59 6.89
N PHE A 60 17.17 24.42 8.13
CA PHE A 60 16.31 24.25 9.29
C PHE A 60 15.49 25.51 9.61
N PRO A 61 14.17 25.39 9.77
CA PRO A 61 13.32 26.48 10.24
C PRO A 61 13.63 26.85 11.70
N LYS A 62 13.16 28.01 12.16
CA LYS A 62 13.45 28.53 13.51
C LYS A 62 12.69 27.79 14.61
N GLN A 63 11.49 27.31 14.31
CA GLN A 63 10.58 26.67 15.27
C GLN A 63 10.14 25.31 14.73
N PHE A 64 10.00 24.35 15.64
CA PHE A 64 9.47 23.03 15.32
C PHE A 64 7.94 23.09 15.26
N THR A 65 7.35 22.39 14.29
CA THR A 65 5.91 22.27 14.13
C THR A 65 5.56 20.80 13.87
N ASP A 66 4.56 20.28 14.59
CA ASP A 66 4.07 18.91 14.53
C ASP A 66 2.88 18.71 13.58
N VAL A 67 2.51 19.75 12.82
CA VAL A 67 1.38 19.74 11.89
C VAL A 67 1.64 18.76 10.73
N VAL A 68 0.75 17.79 10.59
CA VAL A 68 0.66 16.87 9.46
C VAL A 68 -0.24 17.49 8.38
N LEU A 69 0.29 17.70 7.18
CA LEU A 69 -0.45 18.31 6.07
C LEU A 69 -1.49 17.36 5.47
N TYR A 70 -1.10 16.11 5.24
CA TYR A 70 -2.00 15.05 4.80
C TYR A 70 -1.46 13.68 5.19
N THR A 71 -2.33 12.79 5.63
CA THR A 71 -1.98 11.38 5.83
C THR A 71 -2.25 10.63 4.53
N PRO A 72 -1.25 9.96 3.91
CA PRO A 72 -1.53 9.14 2.75
C PRO A 72 -2.46 8.00 3.16
N LEU A 73 -3.43 7.69 2.30
CA LEU A 73 -4.31 6.54 2.49
C LEU A 73 -3.41 5.29 2.70
N PRO A 74 -3.64 4.47 3.75
CA PRO A 74 -2.78 3.32 4.01
C PRO A 74 -2.68 2.46 2.75
N LYS A 75 -1.46 2.05 2.40
CA LYS A 75 -1.23 1.13 1.29
C LYS A 75 -1.84 -0.21 1.65
N THR A 76 -3.11 -0.42 1.30
CA THR A 76 -3.73 -1.74 1.39
C THR A 76 -2.88 -2.72 0.57
N PHE A 77 -2.43 -3.78 1.23
CA PHE A 77 -1.53 -4.79 0.66
C PHE A 77 -2.05 -5.39 -0.66
N LEU A 78 -3.38 -5.51 -0.81
CA LEU A 78 -4.02 -5.83 -2.08
C LEU A 78 -4.73 -4.62 -2.66
N ARG A 79 -4.35 -4.22 -3.88
CA ARG A 79 -5.20 -3.33 -4.68
C ARG A 79 -6.50 -4.09 -4.98
N LYS A 80 -7.66 -3.45 -4.83
CA LYS A 80 -8.99 -4.05 -5.10
C LYS A 80 -9.05 -4.76 -6.47
N ARG A 81 -8.32 -4.23 -7.45
CA ARG A 81 -8.16 -4.82 -8.79
C ARG A 81 -7.45 -6.18 -8.78
N THR A 82 -6.38 -6.35 -8.00
CA THR A 82 -5.68 -7.63 -7.88
C THR A 82 -6.57 -8.68 -7.20
N LEU A 83 -7.35 -8.27 -6.20
CA LEU A 83 -8.30 -9.13 -5.51
C LEU A 83 -9.43 -9.58 -6.46
N ALA A 84 -9.96 -8.67 -7.27
CA ALA A 84 -10.97 -8.98 -8.29
C ALA A 84 -10.43 -9.91 -9.38
N LEU A 85 -9.19 -9.72 -9.83
CA LEU A 85 -8.55 -10.62 -10.80
C LEU A 85 -8.31 -12.02 -10.22
N LEU A 86 -7.86 -12.13 -8.97
CA LEU A 86 -7.68 -13.44 -8.32
C LEU A 86 -9.02 -14.17 -8.12
N LEU A 87 -10.07 -13.47 -7.69
CA LEU A 87 -11.41 -14.05 -7.58
C LEU A 87 -11.97 -14.47 -8.94
N GLY A 88 -11.79 -13.63 -9.96
CA GLY A 88 -12.19 -13.95 -11.34
C GLY A 88 -11.47 -15.18 -11.89
N LEU A 89 -10.15 -15.28 -11.66
CA LEU A 89 -9.33 -16.42 -12.11
C LEU A 89 -9.75 -17.74 -11.47
N PHE A 90 -10.25 -17.73 -10.23
CA PHE A 90 -10.73 -18.94 -9.56
C PHE A 90 -12.20 -19.28 -9.88
N LEU A 91 -13.09 -18.29 -10.03
CA LEU A 91 -14.52 -18.53 -10.26
C LEU A 91 -14.85 -18.97 -11.70
N LEU A 92 -14.15 -18.43 -12.71
CA LEU A 92 -14.35 -18.78 -14.12
C LEU A 92 -14.12 -20.26 -14.45
N PRO A 93 -12.99 -20.89 -14.07
CA PRO A 93 -12.76 -22.30 -14.37
C PRO A 93 -13.69 -23.23 -13.59
N MET A 94 -14.14 -22.84 -12.38
CA MET A 94 -15.13 -23.59 -11.60
C MET A 94 -16.48 -23.66 -12.31
N LEU A 95 -16.95 -22.54 -12.85
CA LEU A 95 -18.19 -22.49 -13.64
C LEU A 95 -18.06 -23.25 -14.96
N ALA A 96 -16.92 -23.13 -15.65
CA ALA A 96 -16.66 -23.86 -16.89
C ALA A 96 -16.60 -25.37 -16.68
N ALA A 97 -15.95 -25.84 -15.61
CA ALA A 97 -15.90 -27.25 -15.25
C ALA A 97 -17.28 -27.80 -14.85
N GLY A 98 -18.06 -27.02 -14.09
CA GLY A 98 -19.44 -27.38 -13.75
C GLY A 98 -20.33 -27.54 -14.98
N ALA A 99 -20.26 -26.60 -15.93
CA ALA A 99 -20.99 -26.67 -17.20
C ALA A 99 -20.56 -27.86 -18.06
N TRP A 100 -19.25 -28.16 -18.12
CA TRP A 100 -18.74 -29.34 -18.85
C TRP A 100 -19.29 -30.64 -18.25
N VAL A 101 -19.26 -30.80 -16.93
CA VAL A 101 -19.76 -32.01 -16.25
C VAL A 101 -21.25 -32.23 -16.52
N VAL A 102 -22.06 -31.17 -16.50
CA VAL A 102 -23.50 -31.24 -16.80
C VAL A 102 -23.74 -31.64 -18.26
N LEU A 103 -23.01 -31.06 -19.22
CA LEU A 103 -23.13 -31.40 -20.64
C LEU A 103 -22.74 -32.86 -20.92
N LYS A 104 -21.65 -33.36 -20.30
CA LYS A 104 -21.22 -34.75 -20.46
C LYS A 104 -22.25 -35.74 -19.89
N LYS A 105 -22.88 -35.41 -18.75
CA LYS A 105 -23.93 -36.24 -18.15
C LYS A 105 -25.19 -36.32 -19.03
N LYS A 106 -25.53 -35.24 -19.74
CA LYS A 106 -26.68 -35.21 -20.67
C LYS A 106 -26.39 -35.99 -21.97
N ALA A 107 -25.16 -35.93 -22.47
CA ALA A 107 -24.74 -36.69 -23.65
C ALA A 107 -24.60 -38.20 -23.40
N GLY A 108 -24.33 -38.62 -22.16
CA GLY A 108 -24.18 -40.02 -21.77
C GLY A 108 -25.45 -40.75 -21.33
N ASN A 109 -26.64 -40.11 -21.36
CA ASN A 109 -27.90 -40.74 -20.96
C ASN A 109 -28.89 -40.83 -22.15
N PRO A 110 -28.70 -41.76 -23.10
CA PRO A 110 -29.64 -42.00 -24.19
C PRO A 110 -30.93 -42.74 -23.76
N GLU A 111 -31.01 -43.27 -22.53
CA GLU A 111 -32.11 -44.16 -22.13
C GLU A 111 -33.39 -43.45 -21.66
N GLY A 112 -33.34 -42.13 -21.42
CA GLY A 112 -34.51 -41.35 -21.00
C GLY A 112 -35.49 -41.00 -22.12
N ALA A 113 -35.05 -40.99 -23.38
CA ALA A 113 -35.89 -40.61 -24.52
C ALA A 113 -36.75 -41.76 -25.06
N ALA A 114 -36.38 -43.02 -24.79
CA ALA A 114 -37.08 -44.20 -25.30
C ALA A 114 -38.25 -44.68 -24.42
N LYS A 115 -38.44 -44.12 -23.21
CA LYS A 115 -39.51 -44.54 -22.30
C LYS A 115 -40.83 -43.77 -22.47
N PHE A 116 -40.84 -42.64 -23.19
CA PHE A 116 -42.08 -41.85 -23.40
C PHE A 116 -42.93 -42.30 -24.60
N THR A 117 -42.45 -43.22 -25.44
CA THR A 117 -43.18 -43.71 -26.62
C THR A 117 -43.85 -45.07 -26.44
N LYS A 118 -43.64 -45.77 -25.31
CA LYS A 118 -44.25 -47.09 -25.06
C LYS A 118 -45.52 -47.08 -24.22
N GLU A 119 -46.04 -45.92 -23.81
CA GLU A 119 -47.24 -45.81 -22.97
C GLU A 119 -48.50 -45.37 -23.75
N LYS A 120 -48.47 -45.42 -25.10
CA LYS A 120 -49.55 -44.89 -25.95
C LYS A 120 -50.08 -45.82 -27.04
N LEU A 121 -49.82 -47.12 -26.98
CA LEU A 121 -50.41 -48.12 -27.87
C LEU A 121 -50.85 -49.34 -27.08
#